data_AF-A0A370AVU9-F1
#
_entry.id   AF-A0A370AVU9-F1
#
_cell.length_a   1.000
_cell.length_b   1.000
_cell.length_c   1.000
_cell.angle_alpha   90.00
_cell.angle_beta   90.00
_cell.angle_gamma   90.00
#
_symmetry.space_group_name_H-M   'P 1'
#
loop_
_entity.id
_entity.type
_entity.pdbx_description
1 polymer ?
#
loop_
_entity_poly.entity_id
_entity_poly.type
_entity_poly.pdbx_seq_one_letter_code
_entity_poly.pdbx_strand_id
1 'polypeptide(L)'
;MSNDERDLLKLVAQAGRPVWMSAYFPVLNPAEPGMDENHPGHEAWTERQMAWYGISISLWKRGLVRVVAPADGSRGDLVEATGEGRAALAAADA
;
A
#
# COMPACT_ATOMS: atom_id res chain seq x y z
N MET A 1 8.54 -11.87 1.39
CA MET A 1 7.87 -10.62 0.96
C MET A 1 8.87 -9.49 1.16
N SER A 2 8.85 -8.43 0.35
CA SER A 2 9.75 -7.29 0.54
C SER A 2 9.40 -6.49 1.79
N ASN A 3 10.30 -5.63 2.27
CA ASN A 3 10.00 -4.73 3.38
C ASN A 3 8.79 -3.84 3.06
N ASP A 4 8.74 -3.29 1.84
CA ASP A 4 7.61 -2.47 1.39
C ASP A 4 6.28 -3.24 1.39
N GLU A 5 6.28 -4.49 0.89
CA GLU A 5 5.10 -5.35 0.94
C GLU A 5 4.66 -5.61 2.38
N ARG A 6 5.62 -5.85 3.28
CA ARG A 6 5.36 -6.07 4.70
C ARG A 6 4.71 -4.84 5.34
N ASP A 7 5.27 -3.66 5.11
CA ASP A 7 4.82 -2.42 5.72
C ASP A 7 3.41 -2.03 5.25
N LEU A 8 3.14 -2.15 3.94
CA LEU A 8 1.80 -1.92 3.42
C LEU A 8 0.80 -2.96 3.94
N LEU A 9 1.16 -4.25 3.93
CA LEU A 9 0.30 -5.33 4.42
C LEU A 9 -0.02 -5.17 5.92
N LYS A 10 0.95 -4.70 6.71
CA LYS A 10 0.77 -4.41 8.13
C LYS A 10 -0.28 -3.33 8.35
N LEU A 11 -0.21 -2.21 7.62
CA LEU A 11 -1.20 -1.14 7.71
C LEU A 11 -2.60 -1.62 7.31
N VAL A 12 -2.72 -2.40 6.23
CA VAL A 12 -4.00 -2.99 5.81
C VAL A 12 -4.56 -3.96 6.87
N ALA A 13 -3.71 -4.82 7.45
CA ALA A 13 -4.13 -5.79 8.45
C ALA A 13 -4.58 -5.14 9.76
N GLN A 14 -3.94 -4.03 10.15
CA GLN A 14 -4.22 -3.28 11.38
C GLN A 14 -5.43 -2.33 11.26
N ALA A 15 -5.87 -2.00 10.03
CA ALA A 15 -6.94 -1.04 9.81
C ALA A 15 -8.29 -1.44 10.45
N GLY A 16 -8.52 -2.73 10.73
CA GLY A 16 -9.76 -3.24 11.32
C GLY A 16 -11.01 -3.07 10.43
N ARG A 17 -10.85 -2.57 9.21
CA ARG A 17 -11.89 -2.34 8.20
C ARG A 17 -11.30 -2.43 6.80
N PRO A 18 -12.13 -2.60 5.76
CA PRO A 18 -11.67 -2.47 4.38
C PRO A 18 -11.12 -1.07 4.06
N VAL A 19 -10.05 -1.03 3.27
CA VAL A 19 -9.28 0.19 2.98
C VAL A 19 -8.85 0.26 1.52
N TRP A 20 -8.72 1.47 1.01
CA TRP A 20 -7.98 1.79 -0.20
C TRP A 20 -6.46 1.80 0.08
N MET A 21 -5.69 0.87 -0.49
CA MET A 21 -4.25 0.79 -0.16
C MET A 21 -3.47 2.08 -0.44
N SER A 22 -3.85 2.82 -1.49
CA SER A 22 -3.17 4.05 -1.91
C SER A 22 -3.21 5.18 -0.87
N ALA A 23 -4.14 5.16 0.08
CA ALA A 23 -4.13 6.16 1.14
C ALA A 23 -3.02 5.98 2.18
N TYR A 24 -2.34 4.82 2.17
CA TYR A 24 -1.15 4.62 2.98
C TYR A 24 0.13 5.03 2.27
N PHE A 25 0.11 5.28 0.96
CA PHE A 25 1.34 5.63 0.22
C PHE A 25 1.97 6.95 0.71
N PRO A 26 1.20 8.01 1.02
CA PRO A 26 1.77 9.22 1.63
C PRO A 26 2.31 9.00 3.04
N VAL A 27 1.82 7.98 3.76
CA VAL A 27 2.35 7.62 5.10
C VAL A 27 3.67 6.86 4.96
N LEU A 28 3.76 5.96 3.97
CA LEU A 28 4.92 5.11 3.71
C LEU A 28 6.02 5.81 2.89
N ASN A 29 5.68 6.86 2.16
CA ASN A 29 6.57 7.69 1.37
C ASN A 29 6.11 9.16 1.44
N PRO A 30 6.31 9.82 2.59
CA PRO A 30 5.88 11.20 2.79
C PRO A 30 6.61 12.14 1.82
N ALA A 31 5.88 13.15 1.35
CA ALA A 31 6.49 14.23 0.60
C ALA A 31 7.33 15.11 1.53
N GLU A 32 8.50 15.54 1.06
CA GLU A 32 9.29 16.56 1.76
C GLU A 32 8.53 17.91 1.77
N PRO A 33 8.77 18.77 2.77
CA PRO A 33 8.16 20.10 2.80
C PRO A 33 8.46 20.90 1.53
N GLY A 34 7.43 21.45 0.89
CA GLY A 34 7.58 22.20 -0.36
C GLY A 34 7.69 21.33 -1.62
N MET A 35 7.34 20.03 -1.53
CA MET A 35 7.26 19.16 -2.70
C MET A 35 6.25 19.71 -3.73
N ASP A 36 6.77 20.15 -4.87
CA ASP A 36 6.04 20.52 -6.08
C ASP A 36 6.82 20.01 -7.31
N GLU A 37 6.40 20.38 -8.52
CA GLU A 37 7.04 19.98 -9.78
C GLU A 37 8.49 20.51 -9.95
N ASN A 38 8.88 21.55 -9.21
CA ASN A 38 10.20 22.17 -9.29
C ASN A 38 11.13 21.70 -8.16
N HIS A 39 10.63 20.94 -7.19
CA HIS A 39 11.44 20.41 -6.10
C HIS A 39 12.53 19.46 -6.65
N PRO A 40 13.81 19.56 -6.22
CA PRO A 40 14.88 18.69 -6.74
C PRO A 40 14.63 17.19 -6.55
N GLY A 41 13.83 16.82 -5.54
CA GLY A 41 13.40 15.45 -5.28
C GLY A 41 12.08 15.03 -5.96
N HIS A 42 11.46 15.89 -6.78
CA HIS A 42 10.13 15.64 -7.35
C HIS A 42 10.05 14.33 -8.13
N GLU A 43 10.98 14.10 -9.04
CA GLU A 43 10.99 12.92 -9.91
C GLU A 43 11.18 11.63 -9.09
N ALA A 44 12.17 11.62 -8.18
CA ALA A 44 12.44 10.47 -7.33
C ALA A 44 11.27 10.15 -6.39
N TRP A 45 10.64 11.18 -5.81
CA TRP A 45 9.45 11.00 -4.98
C TRP A 45 8.28 10.44 -5.80
N THR A 46 8.06 10.97 -7.01
CA THR A 46 7.00 10.50 -7.92
C THR A 46 7.23 9.05 -8.36
N GLU A 47 8.46 8.69 -8.72
CA GLU A 47 8.82 7.30 -9.06
C GLU A 47 8.53 6.36 -7.88
N ARG A 48 8.87 6.79 -6.66
CA ARG A 48 8.58 6.02 -5.45
C ARG A 48 7.07 5.91 -5.17
N GLN A 49 6.28 6.96 -5.42
CA GLN A 49 4.81 6.89 -5.37
C GLN A 49 4.26 5.86 -6.37
N MET A 50 4.77 5.85 -7.60
CA MET A 50 4.35 4.89 -8.62
C MET A 50 4.73 3.45 -8.24
N ALA A 51 5.91 3.25 -7.64
CA ALA A 51 6.34 1.94 -7.15
C ALA A 51 5.37 1.34 -6.12
N TRP A 52 4.75 2.16 -5.26
CA TRP A 52 3.76 1.69 -4.29
C TRP A 52 2.51 1.07 -4.92
N TYR A 53 2.07 1.55 -6.09
CA TYR A 53 1.02 0.88 -6.84
C TYR A 53 1.46 -0.52 -7.27
N GLY A 54 2.70 -0.68 -7.76
CA GLY A 54 3.28 -1.98 -8.09
C GLY A 54 3.30 -2.94 -6.89
N ILE A 55 3.68 -2.44 -5.71
CA ILE A 55 3.69 -3.19 -4.45
C ILE A 55 2.27 -3.64 -4.08
N SER A 56 1.28 -2.74 -4.19
CA SER A 56 -0.13 -3.07 -3.90
C SER A 56 -0.69 -4.14 -4.85
N ILE A 57 -0.31 -4.09 -6.13
CA ILE A 57 -0.67 -5.10 -7.13
C ILE A 57 -0.01 -6.44 -6.79
N SER A 58 1.25 -6.44 -6.33
CA SER A 58 1.95 -7.66 -5.91
C SER A 58 1.23 -8.35 -4.75
N LEU A 59 0.83 -7.61 -3.72
CA LEU A 59 0.07 -8.14 -2.58
C LEU A 59 -1.24 -8.80 -3.03
N TRP A 60 -1.98 -8.15 -3.93
CA TRP A 60 -3.23 -8.67 -4.49
C TRP A 60 -3.01 -9.93 -5.35
N LYS A 61 -2.06 -9.90 -6.29
CA LYS A 61 -1.73 -11.06 -7.15
C LYS A 61 -1.33 -12.29 -6.35
N ARG A 62 -0.72 -12.10 -5.18
CA ARG A 62 -0.30 -13.17 -4.27
C ARG A 62 -1.38 -13.61 -3.29
N GLY A 63 -2.57 -13.03 -3.35
CA GLY A 63 -3.69 -13.37 -2.46
C GLY A 63 -3.47 -12.96 -1.00
N LEU A 64 -2.56 -12.01 -0.72
CA LEU A 64 -2.31 -11.51 0.64
C LEU A 64 -3.33 -10.44 1.05
N VAL A 65 -3.95 -9.81 0.06
CA VAL A 65 -5.13 -8.95 0.22
C VAL A 65 -6.20 -9.37 -0.78
N ARG A 66 -7.46 -9.07 -0.49
CA ARG A 66 -8.57 -9.29 -1.41
C ARG A 66 -9.43 -8.03 -1.54
N VAL A 67 -9.97 -7.81 -2.73
CA VAL A 67 -10.99 -6.77 -2.96
C VAL A 67 -12.31 -7.22 -2.36
N VAL A 68 -12.92 -6.37 -1.54
CA VAL A 68 -14.23 -6.61 -0.91
C VAL A 68 -15.32 -5.67 -1.41
N ALA A 69 -14.93 -4.50 -1.94
CA ALA A 69 -15.81 -3.62 -2.68
C ALA A 69 -15.04 -2.98 -3.84
N PRO A 70 -15.58 -3.00 -5.07
CA PRO A 70 -14.92 -2.39 -6.20
C PRO A 70 -14.91 -0.86 -6.08
N ALA A 71 -14.00 -0.22 -6.83
CA ALA A 71 -13.98 1.21 -7.05
C ALA A 71 -15.34 1.72 -7.59
N ASP A 72 -15.76 2.89 -7.13
CA ASP A 72 -17.05 3.50 -7.47
C ASP A 72 -16.92 4.89 -8.12
N GLY A 73 -15.69 5.28 -8.49
CA GLY A 73 -15.39 6.60 -9.06
C GLY A 73 -15.15 7.70 -8.04
N SER A 74 -15.58 7.52 -6.77
CA SER A 74 -15.21 8.41 -5.66
C SER A 74 -14.00 7.90 -4.85
N ARG A 75 -13.72 6.60 -4.97
CA ARG A 75 -12.59 5.91 -4.32
C ARG A 75 -12.11 4.73 -5.16
N GLY A 76 -10.88 4.29 -4.90
CA GLY A 76 -10.35 3.04 -5.42
C GLY A 76 -10.97 1.81 -4.74
N ASP A 77 -10.55 0.62 -5.18
CA ASP A 77 -10.98 -0.65 -4.60
C ASP A 77 -10.72 -0.69 -3.09
N LEU A 78 -11.73 -1.12 -2.33
CA LEU A 78 -11.53 -1.45 -0.93
C LEU A 78 -11.01 -2.88 -0.80
N VAL A 79 -9.94 -3.04 -0.04
CA VAL A 79 -9.33 -4.33 0.25
C VAL A 79 -9.24 -4.60 1.74
N GLU A 80 -9.09 -5.87 2.08
CA GLU A 80 -8.69 -6.32 3.41
C GLU A 80 -7.58 -7.36 3.32
N ALA A 81 -6.81 -7.52 4.40
CA ALA A 81 -5.82 -8.60 4.50
C ALA A 81 -6.52 -9.96 4.59
N THR A 82 -6.01 -10.95 3.85
CA THR A 82 -6.52 -12.33 3.92
C THR A 82 -5.98 -13.05 5.16
N GLY A 83 -6.45 -14.28 5.41
CA GLY A 83 -5.84 -15.14 6.45
C GLY A 83 -4.38 -15.43 6.12
N GLU A 84 -4.10 -15.74 4.85
CA GLU A 84 -2.77 -15.96 4.30
C GLU A 84 -1.90 -14.71 4.41
N GLY A 85 -2.46 -13.53 4.15
CA GLY A 85 -1.79 -12.24 4.35
C GLY A 85 -1.35 -12.04 5.79
N ARG A 86 -2.24 -12.27 6.75
CA ARG A 86 -1.93 -12.15 8.18
C ARG A 86 -0.89 -13.19 8.64
N ALA A 87 -1.00 -14.43 8.15
CA ALA A 87 -0.02 -15.47 8.45
C ALA A 87 1.36 -15.15 7.86
N ALA A 88 1.42 -14.65 6.61
CA ALA A 88 2.66 -14.21 5.98
C ALA A 88 3.31 -13.04 6.73
N LEU A 89 2.51 -12.11 7.27
CA LEU A 89 2.99 -11.01 8.09
C LEU A 89 3.59 -11.52 9.40
N ALA A 90 2.89 -12.39 10.13
CA ALA A 90 3.39 -12.99 11.36
C ALA A 90 4.69 -13.77 11.16
N ALA A 91 4.81 -14.52 10.05
CA ALA A 91 6.02 -15.26 9.72
C ALA A 91 7.22 -14.36 9.36
N ALA A 92 6.97 -13.11 8.96
CA ALA A 92 8.01 -12.16 8.59
C ALA A 92 8.49 -11.28 9.76
N ASP A 93 7.78 -11.32 10.90
CA ASP A 93 8.10 -10.65 12.16
C ASP A 93 8.74 -11.61 13.20
N ALA A 94 8.81 -12.91 12.88
CA ALA A 94 9.44 -13.97 13.68
C ALA A 94 10.94 -14.11 13.35
#